data_AF-A0A397VV80-F1
#
_entry.id   AF-A0A397VV80-F1
#
_cell.length_a   1.000
_cell.length_b   1.000
_cell.length_c   1.000
_cell.angle_alpha   90.00
_cell.angle_beta   90.00
_cell.angle_gamma   90.00
#
_symmetry.space_group_name_H-M   'P 1'
#
loop_
_entity.id
_entity.type
_entity.pdbx_description
1 polymer ?
#
loop_
_entity_poly.entity_id
_entity_poly.type
_entity_poly.pdbx_seq_one_letter_code
_entity_poly.pdbx_strand_id
1 'polypeptide(L)'
;MLRISDRLWELFLSDLQRGHLMLNENIQNLILTEIKRLQINHFHFWIERSTQNSSYTSLMGSDKLNILENFSFTSFISKEFSQKRANQLCQLWTSFFELYKIMTLANIAGSKFKIKAESWLKLFLTPSKGQPNRSNFICGMYRIICHVHELINIHQEFEIAAFDCSAIEKKNHLQVCLCFQSTLKDGGHENYRRSYILEILEHKNRELFFQLSEVPNYFKKSKSYRLEN
;
A
#
# COMPACT_ATOMS: atom_id res chain seq x y z
N MET A 1 -4.59 5.87 2.51
CA MET A 1 -3.47 5.50 3.42
C MET A 1 -2.40 4.68 2.70
N LEU A 2 -2.76 3.57 2.03
CA LEU A 2 -1.81 2.73 1.28
C LEU A 2 -0.95 3.52 0.29
N ARG A 3 -1.57 4.45 -0.46
CA ARG A 3 -0.86 5.32 -1.42
C ARG A 3 0.14 6.30 -0.80
N ILE A 4 -0.09 6.76 0.44
CA ILE A 4 0.86 7.65 1.11
C ILE A 4 2.07 6.84 1.60
N SER A 5 1.84 5.62 2.10
CA SER A 5 2.92 4.69 2.43
C SER A 5 3.76 4.34 1.20
N ASP A 6 3.12 4.01 0.07
CA ASP A 6 3.81 3.79 -1.21
C ASP A 6 4.63 5.01 -1.61
N ARG A 7 4.04 6.21 -1.50
CA ARG A 7 4.75 7.43 -1.84
C ARG A 7 5.94 7.69 -0.92
N LEU A 8 5.79 7.50 0.38
CA LEU A 8 6.88 7.63 1.36
C LEU A 8 8.02 6.64 1.07
N TRP A 9 7.68 5.41 0.66
CA TRP A 9 8.62 4.38 0.26
C TRP A 9 9.40 4.78 -1.00
N GLU A 10 8.72 5.14 -2.08
CA GLU A 10 9.34 5.64 -3.33
C GLU A 10 10.30 6.80 -3.09
N LEU A 11 9.87 7.72 -2.24
CA LEU A 11 10.63 8.91 -1.88
C LEU A 11 11.90 8.56 -1.09
N PHE A 12 11.84 7.57 -0.20
CA PHE A 12 13.02 7.03 0.47
C PHE A 12 13.98 6.35 -0.51
N LEU A 13 13.48 5.54 -1.45
CA LEU A 13 14.32 4.95 -2.50
C LEU A 13 15.00 6.02 -3.35
N SER A 14 14.26 7.08 -3.71
CA SER A 14 14.81 8.22 -4.45
C SER A 14 15.88 8.97 -3.65
N ASP A 15 15.73 9.08 -2.33
CA ASP A 15 16.74 9.68 -1.45
C ASP A 15 18.05 8.88 -1.45
N LEU A 16 17.97 7.55 -1.51
CA LEU A 16 19.13 6.65 -1.60
C LEU A 16 19.77 6.64 -2.99
N GLN A 17 19.01 6.99 -4.03
CA GLN A 17 19.46 7.00 -5.43
C GLN A 17 20.11 8.32 -5.89
N ARG A 18 20.32 9.31 -5.01
CA ARG A 18 20.83 10.63 -5.41
C ARG A 18 22.16 10.52 -6.18
N GLY A 19 22.11 10.73 -7.49
CA GLY A 19 23.26 10.71 -8.41
C GLY A 19 23.40 9.46 -9.27
N HIS A 20 22.56 8.43 -9.10
CA HIS A 20 22.60 7.18 -9.85
C HIS A 20 21.26 6.85 -10.52
N LEU A 21 21.32 6.27 -11.72
CA LEU A 21 20.12 5.78 -12.43
C LEU A 21 19.47 4.58 -11.72
N MET A 22 20.25 3.77 -10.99
CA MET A 22 19.80 2.53 -10.36
C MET A 22 20.19 2.45 -8.88
N LEU A 23 19.38 1.72 -8.11
CA LEU A 23 19.67 1.42 -6.70
C LEU A 23 20.81 0.40 -6.65
N ASN A 24 21.95 0.76 -6.05
CA ASN A 24 23.11 -0.12 -5.95
C ASN A 24 22.75 -1.44 -5.23
N GLU A 25 23.28 -2.58 -5.68
CA GLU A 25 23.12 -3.89 -5.04
C GLU A 25 23.41 -3.86 -3.53
N ASN A 26 24.42 -3.09 -3.10
CA ASN A 26 24.73 -2.92 -1.68
C ASN A 26 23.55 -2.31 -0.91
N ILE A 27 22.91 -1.29 -1.47
CA ILE A 27 21.76 -0.62 -0.85
C ILE A 27 20.55 -1.55 -0.89
N GLN A 28 20.33 -2.28 -1.99
CA GLN A 28 19.27 -3.29 -2.07
C GLN A 28 19.44 -4.35 -0.99
N ASN A 29 20.66 -4.83 -0.74
CA ASN A 29 20.95 -5.80 0.31
C ASN A 29 20.69 -5.25 1.71
N LEU A 30 21.00 -3.98 1.98
CA LEU A 30 20.63 -3.32 3.23
C LEU A 30 19.11 -3.27 3.42
N ILE A 31 18.36 -2.90 2.37
CA ILE A 31 16.89 -2.90 2.39
C ILE A 31 16.36 -4.31 2.65
N LEU A 32 16.85 -5.31 1.93
CA LEU A 32 16.41 -6.70 2.10
C LEU A 32 16.70 -7.23 3.50
N THR A 33 17.85 -6.89 4.07
CA THR A 33 18.22 -7.28 5.44
C THR A 33 17.24 -6.69 6.44
N GLU A 34 16.89 -5.42 6.26
CA GLU A 34 15.99 -4.74 7.19
C GLU A 34 14.53 -5.17 7.06
N ILE A 35 14.07 -5.41 5.82
CA ILE A 35 12.74 -5.97 5.58
C ILE A 35 12.62 -7.40 6.13
N LYS A 36 13.68 -8.22 6.02
CA LYS A 36 13.73 -9.54 6.67
C LYS A 36 13.70 -9.46 8.19
N ARG A 37 14.37 -8.47 8.80
CA ARG A 37 14.27 -8.20 10.25
C ARG A 37 12.83 -7.97 10.67
N LEU A 38 12.04 -7.30 9.84
CA LEU A 38 10.60 -7.07 10.03
C LEU A 38 9.70 -8.27 9.71
N GLN A 39 10.28 -9.45 9.43
CA GLN A 39 9.57 -10.70 9.11
C GLN A 39 8.79 -10.65 7.78
N ILE A 40 9.16 -9.77 6.85
CA ILE A 40 8.53 -9.65 5.52
C ILE A 40 9.39 -10.44 4.51
N ASN A 41 9.20 -11.75 4.46
CA ASN A 41 10.10 -12.65 3.71
C ASN A 41 9.87 -12.68 2.18
N HIS A 42 8.73 -12.16 1.71
CA HIS A 42 8.33 -12.23 0.30
C HIS A 42 8.82 -11.04 -0.54
N PHE A 43 9.45 -10.04 0.09
CA PHE A 43 9.92 -8.85 -0.61
C PHE A 43 11.25 -9.14 -1.32
N HIS A 44 11.33 -8.81 -2.60
CA HIS A 44 12.55 -8.90 -3.39
C HIS A 44 12.61 -7.80 -4.45
N PHE A 45 13.82 -7.54 -4.95
CA PHE A 45 14.08 -6.69 -6.12
C PHE A 45 14.20 -7.55 -7.37
N TRP A 46 13.91 -6.99 -8.54
CA TRP A 46 14.22 -7.57 -9.84
C TRP A 46 14.47 -6.47 -10.87
N ILE A 47 15.10 -6.83 -11.98
CA ILE A 47 15.29 -5.92 -13.12
C ILE A 47 14.21 -6.21 -14.15
N GLU A 48 13.48 -5.17 -14.55
CA GLU A 48 12.45 -5.26 -15.57
C GLU A 48 13.08 -5.35 -16.96
N ARG A 49 12.76 -6.42 -17.71
CA ARG A 49 13.40 -6.70 -19.01
C ARG A 49 13.17 -5.59 -20.06
N SER A 50 12.04 -4.89 -19.97
CA SER A 50 11.63 -3.87 -20.94
C SER A 50 12.29 -2.51 -20.72
N THR A 51 12.51 -2.12 -19.46
CA THR A 51 12.99 -0.78 -19.10
C THR A 51 14.40 -0.78 -18.52
N GLN A 52 14.95 -1.96 -18.20
CA GLN A 52 16.18 -2.12 -17.41
C GLN A 52 16.12 -1.42 -16.04
N ASN A 53 14.92 -1.07 -15.57
CA ASN A 53 14.72 -0.45 -14.27
C ASN A 53 14.65 -1.51 -13.18
N SER A 54 15.14 -1.15 -11.99
CA SER A 54 14.92 -1.95 -10.79
C SER A 54 13.46 -1.80 -10.33
N SER A 55 12.75 -2.91 -10.30
CA SER A 55 11.40 -3.06 -9.76
C SER A 55 11.47 -3.85 -8.44
N TYR A 56 10.41 -3.80 -7.63
CA TYR A 56 10.36 -4.42 -6.31
C TYR A 56 8.95 -4.88 -5.94
N THR A 57 8.86 -5.81 -4.99
CA THR A 57 7.58 -6.40 -4.58
C THR A 57 6.68 -5.34 -3.94
N SER A 58 5.43 -5.24 -4.40
CA SER A 58 4.45 -4.38 -3.76
C SER A 58 4.15 -4.88 -2.34
N LEU A 59 4.26 -3.98 -1.36
CA LEU A 59 3.97 -4.29 0.04
C LEU A 59 2.46 -4.40 0.28
N MET A 60 2.03 -5.33 1.12
CA MET A 60 0.62 -5.46 1.50
C MET A 60 0.26 -4.52 2.66
N GLY A 61 -1.03 -4.36 2.94
CA GLY A 61 -1.51 -3.40 3.95
C GLY A 61 -0.90 -3.61 5.34
N SER A 62 -0.80 -4.86 5.81
CA SER A 62 -0.15 -5.20 7.08
C SER A 62 1.34 -4.88 7.08
N ASP A 63 2.03 -5.19 5.98
CA ASP A 63 3.47 -4.97 5.84
C ASP A 63 3.80 -3.48 5.80
N LYS A 64 2.98 -2.69 5.09
CA LYS A 64 3.06 -1.23 5.05
C LYS A 64 2.97 -0.63 6.45
N LEU A 65 2.04 -1.11 7.27
CA LEU A 65 1.90 -0.63 8.65
C LEU A 65 3.13 -0.98 9.50
N ASN A 66 3.63 -2.21 9.38
CA ASN A 66 4.83 -2.64 10.10
C ASN A 66 6.06 -1.81 9.69
N ILE A 67 6.22 -1.55 8.40
CA ILE A 67 7.31 -0.71 7.87
C ILE A 67 7.20 0.73 8.38
N LEU A 68 6.01 1.33 8.38
CA LEU A 68 5.83 2.69 8.87
C LEU A 68 6.16 2.84 10.37
N GLU A 69 5.91 1.80 11.17
CA GLU A 69 6.16 1.81 12.62
C GLU A 69 7.60 1.44 12.97
N ASN A 70 8.16 0.41 12.33
CA ASN A 70 9.32 -0.32 12.85
C ASN A 70 10.55 -0.29 11.94
N PHE A 71 10.49 0.29 10.74
CA PHE A 71 11.62 0.31 9.81
C PHE A 71 12.75 1.22 10.31
N SER A 72 13.97 0.70 10.40
CA SER A 72 15.13 1.47 10.83
C SER A 72 15.88 2.08 9.64
N PHE A 73 16.13 3.39 9.73
CA PHE A 73 16.95 4.11 8.77
C PHE A 73 18.45 4.12 9.11
N THR A 74 18.84 3.58 10.28
CA THR A 74 20.22 3.67 10.78
C THR A 74 21.22 2.89 9.93
N SER A 75 20.80 1.74 9.37
CA SER A 75 21.63 0.88 8.52
C SER A 75 22.02 1.53 7.19
N PHE A 76 21.39 2.65 6.81
CA PHE A 76 21.63 3.36 5.56
C PHE A 76 22.53 4.58 5.72
N ILE A 77 23.03 4.85 6.94
CA ILE A 77 23.88 6.02 7.20
C ILE A 77 25.18 5.87 6.43
N SER A 78 25.47 6.89 5.63
CA SER A 78 26.62 6.95 4.73
C SER A 78 27.08 8.39 4.56
N LYS A 79 28.08 8.61 3.70
CA LYS A 79 28.53 9.96 3.35
C LYS A 79 27.42 10.76 2.65
N GLU A 80 26.61 10.10 1.82
CA GLU A 80 25.49 10.72 1.09
C GLU A 80 24.19 10.75 1.90
N PHE A 81 24.00 9.84 2.87
CA PHE A 81 22.81 9.75 3.71
C PHE A 81 23.12 9.99 5.19
N SER A 82 22.88 11.22 5.66
CA SER A 82 23.23 11.62 7.03
C SER A 82 22.32 11.04 8.12
N GLN A 83 22.85 10.88 9.34
CA GLN A 83 22.05 10.56 10.54
C GLN A 83 20.88 11.53 10.74
N LYS A 84 21.07 12.82 10.43
CA LYS A 84 20.00 13.82 10.49
C LYS A 84 18.85 13.47 9.56
N ARG A 85 19.15 13.03 8.33
CA ARG A 85 18.12 12.59 7.36
C ARG A 85 17.42 11.32 7.83
N ALA A 86 18.18 10.35 8.37
CA ALA A 86 17.62 9.13 8.95
C ALA A 86 16.58 9.45 10.04
N ASN A 87 16.92 10.35 10.97
CA ASN A 87 16.02 10.76 12.05
C ASN A 87 14.78 11.49 11.52
N GLN A 88 14.95 12.34 10.51
CA GLN A 88 13.84 13.04 9.84
C GLN A 88 12.85 12.08 9.18
N LEU A 89 13.34 11.05 8.47
CA LEU A 89 12.47 10.04 7.85
C LEU A 89 11.79 9.16 8.89
N CYS A 90 12.51 8.74 9.92
CA CYS A 90 11.94 8.01 11.06
C CYS A 90 10.78 8.79 11.68
N GLN A 91 11.00 10.06 12.01
CA GLN A 91 9.95 10.92 12.57
C GLN A 91 8.78 11.09 11.61
N LEU A 92 9.04 11.23 10.31
CA LEU A 92 8.00 11.41 9.31
C LEU A 92 7.08 10.19 9.19
N TRP A 93 7.66 8.99 9.15
CA TRP A 93 6.93 7.73 8.98
C TRP A 93 6.16 7.37 10.24
N THR A 94 6.81 7.45 11.40
CA THR A 94 6.16 7.17 12.69
C THR A 94 5.03 8.17 13.00
N SER A 95 5.21 9.46 12.69
CA SER A 95 4.16 10.48 12.86
C SER A 95 2.98 10.26 11.90
N PHE A 96 3.22 9.78 10.68
CA PHE A 96 2.14 9.41 9.76
C PHE A 96 1.36 8.19 10.29
N PHE A 97 2.08 7.20 10.81
CA PHE A 97 1.49 6.01 11.39
C PHE A 97 0.67 6.31 12.64
N GLU A 98 1.11 7.24 13.50
CA GLU A 98 0.31 7.76 14.61
C GLU A 98 -1.00 8.39 14.13
N LEU A 99 -0.96 9.20 13.07
CA LEU A 99 -2.17 9.77 12.47
C LEU A 99 -3.12 8.69 12.00
N TYR A 100 -2.59 7.65 11.37
CA TYR A 100 -3.40 6.50 10.96
C TYR A 100 -4.01 5.78 12.17
N LYS A 101 -3.23 5.46 13.21
CA LYS A 101 -3.74 4.86 14.45
C LYS A 101 -4.87 5.69 15.05
N ILE A 102 -4.72 7.02 15.02
CA ILE A 102 -5.78 7.94 15.43
C ILE A 102 -7.00 7.70 14.55
N MET A 103 -6.94 7.84 13.22
CA MET A 103 -8.13 7.60 12.36
C MET A 103 -8.88 6.28 12.61
N THR A 104 -8.21 5.24 13.11
CA THR A 104 -8.84 3.95 13.44
C THR A 104 -9.53 3.86 14.81
N LEU A 105 -9.39 4.84 15.71
CA LEU A 105 -10.05 4.84 17.01
C LEU A 105 -11.47 5.41 16.92
N ALA A 106 -12.42 4.81 17.64
CA ALA A 106 -13.84 5.14 17.56
C ALA A 106 -14.25 6.51 18.16
N ASN A 107 -13.43 7.12 19.04
CA ASN A 107 -13.81 8.32 19.81
C ASN A 107 -12.70 9.38 19.85
N ILE A 108 -12.41 10.02 18.71
CA ILE A 108 -11.40 11.08 18.66
C ILE A 108 -12.01 12.46 18.59
N ALA A 109 -11.52 13.33 19.45
CA ALA A 109 -11.70 14.77 19.31
C ALA A 109 -11.00 15.23 18.02
N GLY A 110 -11.78 15.66 17.01
CA GLY A 110 -11.27 16.10 15.71
C GLY A 110 -10.20 17.20 15.79
N SER A 111 -10.23 18.02 16.84
CA SER A 111 -9.20 19.02 17.14
C SER A 111 -7.80 18.42 17.34
N LYS A 112 -7.72 17.27 18.04
CA LYS A 112 -6.45 16.56 18.27
C LYS A 112 -5.89 15.96 16.99
N PHE A 113 -6.76 15.42 16.13
CA PHE A 113 -6.36 14.93 14.81
C PHE A 113 -5.85 16.06 13.93
N LYS A 114 -6.58 17.18 13.85
CA LYS A 114 -6.20 18.36 13.07
C LYS A 114 -4.81 18.87 13.45
N ILE A 115 -4.54 19.07 14.73
CA ILE A 115 -3.23 19.56 15.21
C ILE A 115 -2.09 18.62 14.80
N LYS A 116 -2.28 17.30 14.95
CA LYS A 116 -1.26 16.31 14.53
C LYS A 116 -1.10 16.27 13.02
N ALA A 117 -2.19 16.40 12.26
CA ALA A 117 -2.17 16.37 10.80
C ALA A 117 -1.42 17.60 10.25
N GLU A 118 -1.68 18.78 10.81
CA GLU A 118 -0.96 20.01 10.47
C GLU A 118 0.53 19.92 10.82
N SER A 119 0.87 19.36 12.00
CA SER A 119 2.26 19.14 12.40
C SER A 119 2.99 18.19 11.45
N TRP A 120 2.35 17.08 11.09
CA TRP A 120 2.89 16.13 10.12
C TRP A 120 3.07 16.76 8.73
N LEU A 121 2.07 17.50 8.27
CA LEU A 121 2.13 18.18 6.97
C LEU A 121 3.26 19.20 6.94
N LYS A 122 3.48 19.96 8.02
CA LYS A 122 4.59 20.90 8.16
C LYS A 122 5.95 20.18 8.12
N LEU A 123 6.06 19.01 8.77
CA LEU A 123 7.26 18.17 8.70
C LEU A 123 7.49 17.68 7.26
N PHE A 124 6.46 17.15 6.62
CA PHE A 124 6.49 16.65 5.25
C PHE A 124 6.86 17.75 4.23
N LEU A 125 6.36 18.96 4.40
CA LEU A 125 6.62 20.10 3.50
C LEU A 125 7.85 20.93 3.90
N THR A 126 8.69 20.44 4.82
CA THR A 126 9.87 21.19 5.26
C THR A 126 10.76 21.50 4.05
N PRO A 127 11.01 22.79 3.73
CA PRO A 127 11.80 23.17 2.57
C PRO A 127 13.27 22.85 2.79
N SER A 128 14.01 22.69 1.69
CA SER A 128 15.47 22.65 1.74
C SER A 128 16.04 23.97 2.23
N LYS A 129 17.10 23.90 3.04
CA LYS A 129 17.84 25.06 3.53
C LYS A 129 19.25 25.07 2.95
N GLY A 130 19.73 26.24 2.55
CA GLY A 130 21.05 26.40 1.93
C GLY A 130 21.03 26.16 0.41
N GLN A 131 22.21 26.31 -0.21
CA GLN A 131 22.38 26.08 -1.65
C GLN A 131 22.72 24.62 -1.94
N PRO A 132 22.12 23.99 -2.98
CA PRO A 132 22.53 22.67 -3.42
C PRO A 132 24.06 22.59 -3.63
N ASN A 133 24.64 21.43 -3.33
CA ASN A 133 26.08 21.15 -3.47
C ASN A 133 27.01 21.93 -2.52
N ARG A 134 26.48 22.58 -1.48
CA ARG A 134 27.28 23.15 -0.37
C ARG A 134 27.19 22.31 0.89
N SER A 135 28.24 22.34 1.73
CA SER A 135 28.32 21.59 2.99
C SER A 135 27.23 21.95 4.01
N ASN A 136 26.64 23.14 3.89
CA ASN A 136 25.54 23.61 4.74
C ASN A 136 24.14 23.31 4.14
N PHE A 137 24.05 22.57 3.05
CA PHE A 137 22.77 22.20 2.45
C PHE A 137 22.05 21.16 3.31
N ILE A 138 20.84 21.50 3.74
CA ILE A 138 19.92 20.58 4.40
C ILE A 138 18.79 20.34 3.40
N CYS A 139 18.66 19.12 2.90
CA CYS A 139 17.57 18.82 2.00
C CYS A 139 16.22 18.87 2.75
N GLY A 140 15.21 19.44 2.10
CA GLY A 140 13.83 19.43 2.60
C GLY A 140 13.28 18.00 2.58
N MET A 141 12.08 17.78 3.13
CA MET A 141 11.46 16.46 3.07
C MET A 141 11.00 16.18 1.64
N TYR A 142 9.79 16.60 1.27
CA TYR A 142 9.22 16.29 -0.04
C TYR A 142 8.22 17.37 -0.47
N ARG A 143 8.16 17.66 -1.77
CA ARG A 143 7.12 18.53 -2.34
C ARG A 143 6.00 17.63 -2.89
N ILE A 144 4.84 17.65 -2.24
CA ILE A 144 3.60 17.22 -2.89
C ILE A 144 2.85 18.48 -3.29
N ILE A 145 2.36 18.53 -4.52
CA ILE A 145 1.30 19.45 -4.92
C ILE A 145 0.02 18.92 -4.25
N CYS A 146 -0.26 19.35 -3.02
CA CYS A 146 -1.37 18.85 -2.20
C CYS A 146 -2.59 19.77 -2.33
N HIS A 147 -3.62 19.32 -3.06
CA HIS A 147 -4.94 19.99 -3.16
C HIS A 147 -5.96 19.52 -2.11
N VAL A 148 -5.50 18.84 -1.05
CA VAL A 148 -6.39 18.21 -0.05
C VAL A 148 -7.23 19.26 0.68
N HIS A 149 -6.69 20.45 0.92
CA HIS A 149 -7.45 21.53 1.55
C HIS A 149 -8.56 22.07 0.63
N GLU A 150 -8.31 22.19 -0.67
CA GLU A 150 -9.31 22.64 -1.64
C GLU A 150 -10.41 21.58 -1.79
N LEU A 151 -10.05 20.29 -1.80
CA LEU A 151 -11.00 19.18 -1.82
C LEU A 151 -11.96 19.22 -0.61
N ILE A 152 -11.43 19.40 0.61
CA ILE A 152 -12.25 19.48 1.83
C ILE A 152 -13.14 20.73 1.83
N ASN A 153 -12.65 21.85 1.29
CA ASN A 153 -13.43 23.09 1.20
C ASN A 153 -14.54 23.02 0.15
N ILE A 154 -14.33 22.30 -0.96
CA ILE A 154 -15.34 22.11 -2.01
C ILE A 154 -16.39 21.08 -1.59
N HIS A 155 -16.00 20.06 -0.81
CA HIS A 155 -16.86 18.96 -0.40
C HIS A 155 -17.08 18.92 1.12
N GLN A 156 -17.45 20.04 1.73
CA GLN A 156 -17.67 20.15 3.18
C GLN A 156 -18.77 19.21 3.72
N GLU A 157 -19.71 18.82 2.86
CA GLU A 157 -20.84 17.94 3.20
C GLU A 157 -20.44 16.47 3.36
N PHE A 158 -19.27 16.08 2.87
CA PHE A 158 -18.80 14.71 2.89
C PHE A 158 -17.58 14.55 3.79
N GLU A 159 -17.60 13.57 4.69
CA GLU A 159 -16.41 13.19 5.45
C GLU A 159 -15.33 12.65 4.50
N ILE A 160 -14.04 12.85 4.84
CA ILE A 160 -12.91 12.33 4.05
C ILE A 160 -13.03 10.80 3.84
N ALA A 161 -13.64 10.10 4.79
CA ALA A 161 -13.93 8.67 4.71
C ALA A 161 -14.91 8.29 3.57
N ALA A 162 -15.79 9.19 3.14
CA ALA A 162 -16.70 8.96 2.02
C ALA A 162 -15.98 8.87 0.66
N PHE A 163 -14.78 9.44 0.57
CA PHE A 163 -13.91 9.33 -0.60
C PHE A 163 -12.94 8.14 -0.52
N ASP A 164 -13.01 7.35 0.55
CA ASP A 164 -12.19 6.15 0.67
C ASP A 164 -12.61 5.10 -0.36
N CYS A 165 -11.64 4.59 -1.10
CA CYS A 165 -11.85 3.55 -2.10
C CYS A 165 -11.80 2.14 -1.48
N SER A 166 -11.60 2.00 -0.17
CA SER A 166 -11.49 0.71 0.51
C SER A 166 -12.68 -0.23 0.24
N ALA A 167 -13.91 0.30 0.19
CA ALA A 167 -15.10 -0.49 -0.16
C ALA A 167 -15.05 -1.02 -1.61
N ILE A 168 -14.54 -0.21 -2.55
CA ILE A 168 -14.38 -0.58 -3.96
C ILE A 168 -13.24 -1.60 -4.11
N GLU A 169 -12.10 -1.38 -3.44
CA GLU A 169 -10.98 -2.32 -3.42
C GLU A 169 -11.42 -3.68 -2.83
N LYS A 170 -12.19 -3.67 -1.74
CA LYS A 170 -12.75 -4.88 -1.15
C LYS A 170 -13.72 -5.58 -2.11
N LYS A 171 -14.57 -4.83 -2.82
CA LYS A 171 -15.48 -5.39 -3.83
C LYS A 171 -14.71 -5.97 -5.02
N ASN A 172 -13.66 -5.30 -5.49
CA ASN A 172 -12.78 -5.82 -6.54
C ASN A 172 -12.03 -7.07 -6.08
N HIS A 173 -11.48 -7.07 -4.87
CA HIS A 173 -10.82 -8.24 -4.29
C HIS A 173 -11.81 -9.42 -4.17
N LEU A 174 -13.01 -9.18 -3.64
CA LEU A 174 -14.06 -10.20 -3.56
C LEU A 174 -14.49 -10.68 -4.94
N GLN A 175 -14.61 -9.79 -5.93
CA GLN A 175 -14.95 -10.16 -7.30
C GLN A 175 -13.85 -11.01 -7.93
N VAL A 176 -12.58 -10.64 -7.77
CA VAL A 176 -11.44 -11.44 -8.23
C VAL A 176 -11.43 -12.78 -7.50
N CYS A 177 -11.53 -12.80 -6.17
CA CYS A 177 -11.57 -14.05 -5.41
C CYS A 177 -12.73 -14.96 -5.80
N LEU A 178 -13.96 -14.45 -5.92
CA LEU A 178 -15.12 -15.23 -6.35
C LEU A 178 -14.91 -15.75 -7.77
N CYS A 179 -14.52 -14.87 -8.69
CA CYS A 179 -14.30 -15.23 -10.09
C CYS A 179 -13.24 -16.33 -10.21
N PHE A 180 -12.04 -16.14 -9.65
CA PHE A 180 -10.92 -17.09 -9.75
C PHE A 180 -10.98 -18.28 -8.76
N GLN A 181 -11.89 -18.28 -7.77
CA GLN A 181 -12.19 -19.49 -6.98
C GLN A 181 -13.30 -20.34 -7.61
N SER A 182 -14.19 -19.74 -8.42
CA SER A 182 -15.31 -20.45 -9.08
C SER A 182 -15.08 -20.74 -10.56
N THR A 183 -14.10 -20.10 -11.19
CA THR A 183 -13.52 -20.52 -12.47
C THR A 183 -12.16 -21.16 -12.19
N LEU A 184 -11.90 -22.28 -12.85
CA LEU A 184 -10.91 -23.29 -12.50
C LEU A 184 -9.56 -22.67 -12.09
N LYS A 185 -9.12 -22.97 -10.85
CA LYS A 185 -7.73 -22.75 -10.38
C LYS A 185 -6.68 -23.53 -11.18
N ASP A 186 -7.11 -24.33 -12.15
CA ASP A 186 -6.31 -25.38 -12.78
C ASP A 186 -5.83 -24.98 -14.19
N GLY A 187 -5.83 -23.67 -14.52
CA GLY A 187 -5.12 -23.17 -15.70
C GLY A 187 -5.73 -23.53 -17.05
N GLY A 188 -7.05 -23.79 -17.11
CA GLY A 188 -7.75 -24.14 -18.35
C GLY A 188 -7.38 -25.54 -18.84
N HIS A 189 -8.35 -26.44 -18.91
CA HIS A 189 -8.13 -27.73 -19.58
C HIS A 189 -7.83 -27.48 -21.06
N GLU A 190 -6.66 -27.91 -21.55
CA GLU A 190 -6.26 -27.79 -22.98
C GLU A 190 -7.32 -28.34 -23.95
N ASN A 191 -8.15 -29.27 -23.48
CA ASN A 191 -9.23 -29.92 -24.24
C ASN A 191 -10.48 -29.05 -24.43
N TYR A 192 -10.64 -27.95 -23.68
CA TYR A 192 -11.75 -27.01 -23.81
C TYR A 192 -11.21 -25.59 -24.02
N ARG A 193 -11.02 -25.20 -25.29
CA ARG A 193 -10.69 -23.83 -25.68
C ARG A 193 -11.88 -22.87 -25.47
N ARG A 194 -12.32 -22.66 -24.23
CA ARG A 194 -13.29 -21.61 -23.90
C ARG A 194 -12.53 -20.40 -23.37
N SER A 195 -12.86 -19.21 -23.90
CA SER A 195 -12.27 -17.98 -23.39
C SER A 195 -12.73 -17.75 -21.95
N TYR A 196 -11.80 -17.31 -21.09
CA TYR A 196 -12.10 -16.95 -19.70
C TYR A 196 -13.26 -15.95 -19.58
N ILE A 197 -13.38 -15.05 -20.55
CA ILE A 197 -14.47 -14.08 -20.62
C ILE A 197 -15.83 -14.77 -20.77
N LEU A 198 -15.92 -15.83 -21.58
CA LEU A 198 -17.16 -16.58 -21.78
C LEU A 198 -17.55 -17.36 -20.54
N GLU A 199 -16.58 -17.94 -19.82
CA GLU A 199 -16.84 -18.64 -18.55
C GLU A 199 -17.37 -17.67 -17.47
N ILE A 200 -16.80 -16.47 -17.39
CA ILE A 200 -17.28 -15.41 -16.49
C ILE A 200 -18.71 -15.00 -16.86
N LEU A 201 -18.98 -14.77 -18.15
CA LEU A 201 -20.31 -14.38 -18.62
C LEU A 201 -21.33 -15.46 -18.34
N GLU A 202 -21.01 -16.74 -18.56
CA GLU A 202 -21.90 -17.86 -18.25
C GLU A 202 -22.16 -18.01 -16.75
N HIS A 203 -21.13 -17.87 -15.92
CA HIS A 203 -21.28 -17.91 -14.46
C HIS A 203 -22.22 -16.80 -13.97
N LYS A 204 -21.98 -15.55 -14.40
CA LYS A 204 -22.85 -14.41 -14.05
C LYS A 204 -24.27 -14.57 -14.58
N ASN A 205 -24.43 -15.08 -15.80
CA ASN A 205 -25.75 -15.30 -16.38
C ASN A 205 -26.54 -16.37 -15.61
N ARG A 206 -25.86 -17.42 -15.12
CA ARG A 206 -26.47 -18.42 -14.22
C ARG A 206 -26.87 -17.80 -12.87
N GLU A 207 -26.01 -17.01 -12.24
CA GLU A 207 -26.37 -16.33 -10.98
C GLU A 207 -27.58 -15.42 -11.16
N LEU A 208 -27.62 -14.64 -12.25
CA LEU A 208 -28.77 -13.79 -12.59
C LEU A 208 -30.05 -14.60 -12.78
N PHE A 209 -29.97 -15.74 -13.47
CA PHE A 209 -31.11 -16.64 -13.65
C PHE A 209 -31.65 -17.14 -12.30
N PHE A 210 -30.77 -17.59 -11.40
CA PHE A 210 -31.19 -18.06 -10.07
C PHE A 210 -31.80 -16.94 -9.21
N GLN A 211 -31.26 -15.72 -9.28
CA GLN A 211 -31.79 -14.56 -8.57
C GLN A 211 -33.16 -14.14 -9.10
N LEU A 212 -33.32 -14.04 -10.43
CA LEU A 212 -34.59 -13.63 -11.05
C LEU A 212 -35.67 -14.70 -10.93
N SER A 213 -35.29 -15.97 -10.90
CA SER A 213 -36.23 -17.09 -10.80
C SER A 213 -36.55 -17.47 -9.35
N GLU A 214 -36.01 -16.76 -8.35
CA GLU A 214 -36.10 -17.07 -6.92
C GLU A 214 -35.70 -18.52 -6.57
N VAL A 215 -34.84 -19.13 -7.39
CA VAL A 215 -34.37 -20.51 -7.18
C VAL A 215 -33.07 -20.47 -6.37
N PRO A 216 -32.97 -21.17 -5.23
CA PRO A 216 -31.75 -21.20 -4.44
C PRO A 216 -30.58 -21.78 -5.26
N ASN A 217 -29.50 -21.01 -5.40
CA ASN A 217 -28.26 -21.45 -6.06
C ASN A 217 -27.36 -22.30 -5.13
N TYR A 218 -27.97 -23.01 -4.18
CA TYR A 218 -27.25 -23.90 -3.27
C TYR A 218 -28.10 -25.12 -2.93
N PHE A 219 -27.47 -26.28 -2.88
CA PHE A 219 -28.10 -27.48 -2.33
C PHE A 219 -28.03 -27.41 -0.80
N LYS A 220 -29.16 -27.66 -0.12
CA LYS A 220 -29.16 -27.88 1.33
C LYS A 220 -28.22 -29.06 1.61
N LYS A 221 -27.10 -28.82 2.31
CA LYS A 221 -26.20 -29.91 2.73
C LYS A 221 -27.04 -30.99 3.43
N SER A 222 -26.96 -32.22 2.94
CA SER A 222 -27.57 -33.37 3.62
C SER A 222 -27.03 -33.45 5.03
N LYS A 223 -27.90 -33.58 6.03
CA LYS A 223 -27.50 -33.85 7.41
C LYS A 223 -26.77 -35.19 7.43
N SER A 224 -25.46 -35.20 7.62
CA SER A 224 -24.73 -36.43 7.91
C SER A 224 -24.99 -36.79 9.37
N TYR A 225 -25.78 -37.82 9.61
CA TYR A 225 -25.85 -38.43 10.93
C TYR A 225 -24.55 -39.21 11.14
N ARG A 226 -23.73 -38.82 12.12
CA ARG A 226 -22.68 -39.69 12.63
C ARG A 226 -23.38 -40.77 13.43
N LEU A 227 -23.29 -42.02 12.96
CA LEU A 227 -23.57 -43.16 13.83
C LEU A 227 -22.39 -43.26 14.79
N GLU A 228 -22.64 -42.95 16.06
CA GLU A 228 -21.70 -43.25 17.14
C GLU A 228 -21.69 -44.77 17.32
N ASN A 229 -20.54 -45.38 17.04
CA ASN A 229 -20.19 -46.74 17.48
C ASN A 229 -19.16 -46.62 18.59
#